data_AF-A0A4V3CAQ4-F1
#
_entry.id   AF-A0A4V3CAQ4-F1
#
_cell.length_a   1.000
_cell.length_b   1.000
_cell.length_c   1.000
_cell.angle_alpha   90.00
_cell.angle_beta   90.00
_cell.angle_gamma   90.00
#
_symmetry.space_group_name_H-M   'P 1'
#
loop_
_entity.id
_entity.type
_entity.pdbx_description
1 polymer ?
#
loop_
_entity_poly.entity_id
_entity_poly.type
_entity_poly.pdbx_seq_one_letter_code
_entity_poly.pdbx_strand_id
1 'polypeptide(L)' 'MESSPKVSPWPVAGLRTLTMPVLYANGSHDVMIDAFASYSAVQELPDAKLVLYSDAGHAFLFQHLEDFSTEVKNFLGD' A
#
# COMPACT_ATOMS: atom_id res chain seq x y z
N MET A 1 -18.32 2.93 -25.76
CA MET A 1 -16.85 2.81 -25.76
C MET A 1 -16.51 2.21 -24.41
N GLU A 2 -16.67 0.89 -24.32
CA GLU A 2 -16.53 0.13 -23.08
C GLU A 2 -15.07 0.24 -22.62
N SER A 3 -14.83 0.89 -21.48
CA SER A 3 -13.50 0.87 -20.86
C SER A 3 -13.29 -0.51 -20.25
N SER A 4 -12.58 -1.39 -20.97
CA SER A 4 -12.09 -2.64 -20.40
C SER A 4 -11.39 -2.36 -19.06
N PRO A 5 -11.60 -3.18 -18.01
CA PRO A 5 -10.92 -2.98 -16.75
C PRO A 5 -9.41 -3.07 -17.01
N LYS A 6 -8.68 -1.98 -16.70
CA LYS A 6 -7.22 -1.97 -16.78
C LYS A 6 -6.71 -3.03 -15.81
N VAL A 7 -6.26 -4.16 -16.35
CA VAL A 7 -5.53 -5.16 -15.58
C VAL A 7 -4.30 -4.45 -15.02
N SER A 8 -4.15 -4.45 -13.68
CA SER A 8 -2.96 -3.90 -13.04
C SER A 8 -1.71 -4.54 -13.65
N PRO A 9 -0.69 -3.77 -14.08
CA PRO A 9 0.56 -4.34 -14.56
C PRO A 9 1.36 -5.01 -13.43
N TRP A 10 0.93 -4.84 -12.18
CA TRP A 10 1.58 -5.37 -11.00
C TRP A 10 0.99 -6.73 -10.61
N PRO A 11 1.84 -7.74 -10.33
CA PRO A 11 1.36 -9.06 -9.94
C PRO A 11 0.68 -8.99 -8.57
N VAL A 12 -0.64 -9.15 -8.57
CA VAL A 12 -1.50 -9.16 -7.37
C VAL A 12 -2.12 -10.53 -7.09
N ALA A 13 -1.71 -11.55 -7.85
CA ALA A 13 -2.22 -12.90 -7.72
C ALA A 13 -1.95 -13.46 -6.31
N GLY A 14 -2.97 -14.07 -5.71
CA GLY A 14 -2.89 -14.67 -4.38
C GLY A 14 -3.20 -13.73 -3.22
N LEU A 15 -3.27 -12.41 -3.40
CA LEU A 15 -3.56 -11.49 -2.29
C LEU A 15 -4.96 -11.72 -1.69
N ARG A 16 -5.93 -12.15 -2.50
CA ARG A 16 -7.29 -12.50 -2.03
C ARG A 16 -7.34 -13.63 -1.00
N THR A 17 -6.28 -14.43 -0.86
CA THR A 17 -6.22 -15.51 0.15
C THR A 17 -5.76 -15.03 1.52
N LEU A 18 -5.23 -13.80 1.62
CA LEU A 18 -4.82 -13.19 2.87
C LEU A 18 -6.06 -12.64 3.60
N THR A 19 -6.51 -13.36 4.63
CA THR A 19 -7.72 -12.99 5.40
C THR A 19 -7.42 -12.28 6.72
N MET A 20 -6.15 -12.19 7.11
CA MET A 20 -5.74 -11.34 8.22
C MET A 20 -5.78 -9.85 7.80
N PRO A 21 -5.93 -8.91 8.75
CA PRO A 21 -5.74 -7.49 8.45
C PRO A 21 -4.34 -7.25 7.88
N VAL A 22 -4.23 -6.38 6.87
CA VAL A 22 -2.96 -6.01 6.24
C VAL A 22 -2.76 -4.49 6.26
N LEU A 23 -1.64 -4.03 6.78
CA LEU A 23 -1.17 -2.65 6.62
C LEU A 23 -0.22 -2.58 5.41
N TYR A 24 -0.59 -1.78 4.42
CA TYR A 24 0.22 -1.48 3.23
C TYR A 24 0.66 -0.02 3.30
N ALA A 25 1.96 0.27 3.19
CA ALA A 25 2.47 1.64 3.23
C ALA A 25 3.50 1.91 2.12
N ASN A 26 3.46 3.10 1.51
CA ASN A 26 4.39 3.52 0.47
C ASN A 26 4.53 5.05 0.39
N GLY A 27 5.57 5.55 -0.27
CA GLY A 27 5.73 6.97 -0.59
C GLY A 27 5.18 7.28 -1.99
N SER A 28 4.38 8.34 -2.15
CA SER A 28 3.78 8.68 -3.45
C SER A 28 4.79 9.05 -4.53
N HIS A 29 6.03 9.38 -4.16
CA HIS A 29 7.13 9.65 -5.07
C HIS A 29 8.16 8.50 -5.11
N ASP A 30 7.78 7.29 -4.72
CA ASP A 30 8.64 6.11 -4.81
C ASP A 30 8.91 5.76 -6.29
N VAL A 31 10.16 5.96 -6.70
CA VAL A 31 10.64 5.67 -8.06
C VAL A 31 11.00 4.20 -8.29
N MET A 32 11.11 3.41 -7.21
CA MET A 32 11.43 1.99 -7.27
C MET A 32 10.16 1.14 -7.31
N ILE A 33 9.14 1.53 -6.54
CA ILE A 33 7.83 0.87 -6.51
C ILE A 33 6.75 1.95 -6.60
N ASP A 34 6.08 2.01 -7.75
CA ASP A 34 5.03 3.02 -7.99
C ASP A 34 3.88 2.86 -6.97
N ALA A 35 3.40 3.98 -6.41
CA ALA A 35 2.26 3.99 -5.50
C ALA A 35 0.98 3.37 -6.09
N PHE A 36 0.82 3.37 -7.42
CA PHE A 36 -0.25 2.67 -8.11
C PHE A 36 -0.18 1.15 -7.91
N ALA A 37 1.01 0.58 -7.70
CA ALA A 37 1.17 -0.83 -7.32
C ALA A 37 0.55 -1.10 -5.95
N SER A 38 0.77 -0.21 -4.99
CA SER A 38 0.15 -0.29 -3.67
C SER A 38 -1.37 -0.18 -3.76
N TYR A 39 -1.88 0.75 -4.55
CA TYR A 39 -3.32 0.86 -4.80
C TYR A 39 -3.90 -0.42 -5.41
N SER A 40 -3.23 -0.98 -6.42
CA SER A 40 -3.67 -2.21 -7.07
C SER A 40 -3.66 -3.41 -6.13
N ALA A 41 -2.68 -3.50 -5.23
CA ALA A 41 -2.58 -4.57 -4.24
C ALA A 41 -3.73 -4.51 -3.22
N VAL A 42 -4.06 -3.33 -2.71
CA VAL A 42 -5.13 -3.21 -1.69
C VAL A 42 -6.54 -3.45 -2.26
N GLN A 43 -6.75 -3.28 -3.57
CA GLN A 43 -8.00 -3.70 -4.23
C GLN A 43 -8.22 -5.22 -4.20
N GLU A 44 -7.14 -5.98 -3.99
CA GLU A 44 -7.14 -7.44 -4.02
C GLU A 44 -7.06 -8.05 -2.60
N LEU A 45 -6.84 -7.21 -1.58
CA LEU A 45 -6.81 -7.61 -0.18
C LEU A 45 -8.22 -7.45 0.44
N PRO A 46 -8.81 -8.50 1.04
CA PRO A 46 -10.14 -8.44 1.67
C PRO A 46 -10.23 -7.49 2.87
N ASP A 47 -9.15 -7.36 3.64
CA ASP A 47 -9.05 -6.48 4.82
C ASP A 47 -7.68 -5.80 4.81
N ALA A 48 -7.65 -4.56 4.33
CA ALA A 48 -6.42 -3.80 4.24
C ALA A 48 -6.59 -2.32 4.52
N LYS A 49 -5.57 -1.74 5.14
CA LYS A 49 -5.35 -0.31 5.25
C LYS A 49 -4.19 0.11 4.35
N LEU A 50 -4.42 1.12 3.52
CA LEU A 50 -3.37 1.76 2.71
C LEU A 50 -2.97 3.09 3.34
N VAL A 51 -1.67 3.30 3.52
CA VAL A 51 -1.08 4.59 3.93
C VAL A 51 -0.10 5.06 2.85
N LEU A 52 -0.38 6.21 2.25
CA LEU A 52 0.50 6.83 1.25
C LEU A 52 1.02 8.16 1.77
N TYR A 53 2.34 8.29 1.81
CA TYR A 53 3.01 9.53 2.19
C TYR A 53 3.24 10.39 0.95
N SER A 54 2.41 11.43 0.79
CA SER A 54 2.30 12.21 -0.45
C SER A 54 3.56 12.96 -0.87
N ASP A 55 4.45 13.25 0.08
CA ASP A 55 5.69 14.00 -0.12
C ASP A 55 6.94 13.10 -0.03
N ALA A 56 6.78 11.78 0.10
CA ALA A 56 7.89 10.86 0.34
C ALA A 56 8.17 9.90 -0.82
N GLY A 57 9.44 9.51 -0.96
CA GLY A 57 9.91 8.47 -1.87
C GLY A 57 10.00 7.07 -1.25
N HIS A 58 10.81 6.19 -1.84
CA HIS A 58 10.96 4.78 -1.40
C HIS A 58 11.24 4.60 0.09
N ALA A 59 12.12 5.45 0.62
CA ALA A 59 12.51 5.46 2.03
C ALA A 59 11.51 6.23 2.91
N PHE A 60 10.19 6.14 2.66
CA PHE A 60 9.18 6.95 3.34
C PHE A 60 9.21 6.78 4.86
N LEU A 61 9.52 5.58 5.34
CA LEU A 61 9.60 5.27 6.76
C LEU A 61 10.72 6.02 7.50
N PHE A 62 11.75 6.49 6.80
CA PHE A 62 12.79 7.34 7.38
C PHE A 62 12.44 8.83 7.26
N GLN A 63 11.66 9.20 6.24
CA GLN A 63 11.18 10.56 6.05
C GLN A 63 10.07 10.91 7.05
N HIS A 64 9.22 9.93 7.39
CA HIS A 64 8.06 10.03 8.28
C HIS A 64 8.17 9.02 9.43
N LEU A 65 9.29 9.02 10.14
CA LEU A 65 9.60 8.02 11.16
C LEU A 65 8.56 7.96 12.29
N GLU A 66 8.21 9.10 12.87
CA GLU A 66 7.28 9.17 14.01
C GLU A 66 5.87 8.72 13.58
N ASP A 67 5.38 9.25 12.47
CA ASP A 67 4.07 8.92 11.91
C ASP A 67 3.97 7.44 11.55
N PHE A 68 4.96 6.90 10.83
CA PHE A 68 4.95 5.50 10.44
C PHE A 68 5.07 4.57 11.65
N SER A 69 5.90 4.92 12.65
CA SER A 69 6.01 4.12 13.87
C SER A 69 4.71 4.09 14.67
N THR A 70 3.99 5.22 14.72
CA THR A 70 2.68 5.33 15.38
C THR A 70 1.63 4.53 14.64
N GLU A 71 1.62 4.60 13.31
CA GLU A 71 0.73 3.82 12.45
C GLU A 71 0.90 2.31 12.65
N VAL A 72 2.14 1.82 12.73
CA VAL A 72 2.43 0.40 13.01
C VAL A 72 1.92 -0.02 14.39
N LYS A 73 2.15 0.78 15.44
CA LYS A 73 1.64 0.48 16.79
C LYS A 73 0.12 0.42 16.84
N ASN A 74 -0.54 1.41 16.24
CA ASN A 74 -2.00 1.46 16.15
C ASN A 74 -2.56 0.24 15.41
N PHE A 75 -1.89 -0.20 14.35
CA PHE A 75 -2.30 -1.38 13.59
C PHE A 75 -2.12 -2.69 14.38
N LEU A 76 -1.07 -2.80 15.19
CA LEU A 76 -0.80 -3.96 16.04
C LEU A 76 -1.59 -3.96 17.36
N GLY A 77 -2.14 -2.81 17.75
CA GLY A 77 -2.85 -2.64 19.02
C GLY A 77 -1.94 -2.42 20.23
N ASP A 78 -0.72 -1.91 20.01
CA ASP A 78 0.30 -1.61 21.03
C ASP A 78 0.20 -0.21 21.63
#